data_AF-A0A7C5GR89-F1
#
_entry.id   AF-A0A7C5GR89-F1
#
_cell.length_a   1.000
_cell.length_b   1.000
_cell.length_c   1.000
_cell.angle_alpha   90.00
_cell.angle_beta   90.00
_cell.angle_gamma   90.00
#
_symmetry.space_group_name_H-M   'P 1'
#
loop_
_entity.id
_entity.type
_entity.pdbx_description
1 polymer ?
#
loop_
_entity_poly.entity_id
_entity_poly.type
_entity_poly.pdbx_seq_one_letter_code
_entity_poly.pdbx_strand_id
1 'polypeptide(L)'
;MRFSAYITFIIYIVTLVGLISLSLIEELSPWFLLFVWVATLSSLFVKERAGRLVSPNVWNALAVVLFLAFLVDYLLLSSSLVGSAARFLSILCVLKLYDLRTTRDYLILYIIVFFELLAASASTTSPAFFGVI
;
A
#
# COMPACT_ATOMS: atom_id res chain seq x y z
N MET A 1 -20.99 17.06 -6.60
CA MET A 1 -19.59 17.10 -7.09
C MET A 1 -18.54 17.16 -5.97
N ARG A 2 -18.73 17.92 -4.87
CA ARG A 2 -17.70 18.08 -3.82
C ARG A 2 -17.40 16.83 -2.97
N PHE A 3 -18.41 16.02 -2.63
CA PHE A 3 -18.27 14.88 -1.72
C PHE A 3 -17.27 13.80 -2.20
N SER A 4 -17.28 13.46 -3.50
CA SER A 4 -16.38 12.46 -4.07
C SER A 4 -14.91 12.92 -4.08
N ALA A 5 -14.67 14.23 -4.29
CA ALA A 5 -13.34 14.81 -4.22
C ALA A 5 -12.79 14.78 -2.78
N TYR A 6 -13.61 15.11 -1.77
CA TYR A 6 -13.21 15.04 -0.36
C TYR A 6 -12.82 13.62 0.06
N ILE A 7 -13.63 12.61 -0.27
CA ILE A 7 -13.32 11.22 0.08
C ILE A 7 -12.03 10.77 -0.61
N THR A 8 -11.83 11.14 -1.88
CA THR A 8 -10.59 10.82 -2.59
C THR A 8 -9.39 11.47 -1.90
N PHE A 9 -9.50 12.76 -1.55
CA PHE A 9 -8.43 13.48 -0.85
C PHE A 9 -8.06 12.83 0.49
N ILE A 10 -9.06 12.43 1.29
CA ILE A 10 -8.85 11.73 2.56
C ILE A 10 -8.11 10.41 2.36
N ILE A 11 -8.49 9.60 1.37
CA ILE A 11 -7.77 8.34 1.08
C ILE A 11 -6.31 8.61 0.79
N TYR A 12 -6.01 9.60 -0.06
CA TYR A 12 -4.61 9.87 -0.39
C TYR A 12 -3.83 10.31 0.83
N ILE A 13 -4.40 11.14 1.72
CA ILE A 13 -3.76 11.47 3.00
C ILE A 13 -3.49 10.20 3.81
N VAL A 14 -4.49 9.32 3.92
CA VAL A 14 -4.39 8.09 4.71
C VAL A 14 -3.33 7.15 4.11
N THR A 15 -3.32 6.95 2.79
CA THR A 15 -2.30 6.17 2.11
C THR A 15 -0.91 6.79 2.26
N LEU A 16 -0.78 8.11 2.19
CA LEU A 16 0.49 8.79 2.44
C LEU A 16 0.99 8.55 3.87
N VAL A 17 0.10 8.54 4.87
CA VAL A 17 0.45 8.20 6.24
C VAL A 17 0.98 6.76 6.33
N GLY A 18 0.31 5.79 5.71
CA GLY A 18 0.79 4.41 5.61
C GLY A 18 2.19 4.33 4.99
N LEU A 19 2.40 4.99 3.85
CA LEU A 19 3.69 5.03 3.16
C LEU A 19 4.81 5.68 3.95
N ILE A 20 4.52 6.78 4.66
CA ILE A 20 5.48 7.44 5.54
C ILE A 20 5.88 6.49 6.65
N SER A 21 4.93 5.81 7.28
CA SER A 21 5.21 4.84 8.34
C SER A 21 6.03 3.65 7.84
N LEU A 22 5.73 3.14 6.64
CA LEU A 22 6.55 2.10 6.01
C LEU A 22 7.96 2.59 5.69
N SER A 23 8.13 3.87 5.33
CA SER A 23 9.46 4.43 5.05
C SER A 23 10.36 4.50 6.30
N LEU A 24 9.80 4.33 7.50
CA LEU A 24 10.54 4.22 8.76
C LEU A 24 10.97 2.78 9.09
N ILE A 25 10.53 1.79 8.31
CA ILE A 25 10.93 0.38 8.48
C ILE A 25 12.27 0.15 7.78
N GLU A 26 13.30 -0.21 8.55
CA GLU A 26 14.65 -0.45 8.02
C GLU A 26 14.76 -1.72 7.14
N GLU A 27 13.80 -2.65 7.24
CA GLU A 27 13.75 -3.88 6.42
C GLU A 27 13.34 -3.64 4.95
N LEU A 28 12.87 -2.44 4.61
CA LEU A 28 12.41 -2.08 3.27
C LEU A 28 13.52 -1.40 2.46
N SER A 29 13.82 -1.95 1.28
CA SER A 29 14.81 -1.37 0.37
C SER A 29 14.40 0.04 -0.09
N PRO A 30 15.32 1.02 -0.13
CA PRO A 30 15.02 2.37 -0.63
C PRO A 30 14.44 2.38 -2.05
N TRP A 31 14.90 1.47 -2.91
CA TRP A 31 14.40 1.32 -4.29
C TRP A 31 12.94 0.87 -4.32
N PHE A 32 12.58 -0.01 -3.40
CA PHE A 32 11.20 -0.47 -3.26
C PHE A 32 10.30 0.68 -2.80
N LEU A 33 10.73 1.44 -1.79
CA LEU A 33 9.99 2.60 -1.32
C LEU A 33 9.78 3.63 -2.44
N LEU A 34 10.84 3.96 -3.19
CA LEU A 34 10.76 4.88 -4.32
C LEU A 34 9.72 4.40 -5.35
N PHE A 35 9.75 3.11 -5.70
CA PHE A 35 8.76 2.52 -6.60
C PHE A 35 7.33 2.71 -6.09
N VAL A 36 7.05 2.40 -4.82
CA VAL A 36 5.72 2.52 -4.22
C VAL A 36 5.27 3.98 -4.17
N TRP A 37 6.16 4.91 -3.82
CA TRP A 37 5.89 6.36 -3.83
C TRP A 37 5.50 6.84 -5.23
N VAL A 38 6.31 6.51 -6.25
CA VAL A 38 6.04 6.90 -7.64
C VAL A 38 4.73 6.29 -8.13
N ALA A 39 4.48 5.01 -7.82
CA ALA A 39 3.26 4.33 -8.23
C ALA A 39 2.00 4.89 -7.55
N THR A 40 2.12 5.35 -6.31
CA THR A 40 1.04 6.05 -5.59
C THR A 40 0.74 7.41 -6.24
N LEU A 41 1.77 8.20 -6.54
CA LEU A 41 1.59 9.51 -7.17
C LEU A 41 1.03 9.40 -8.59
N SER A 42 1.48 8.42 -9.37
CA SER A 42 0.94 8.20 -10.73
C SER A 42 -0.52 7.74 -10.71
N SER A 43 -0.98 7.11 -9.64
CA SER A 43 -2.39 6.72 -9.50
C SER A 43 -3.36 7.91 -9.50
N LEU A 44 -2.91 9.11 -9.09
CA LEU A 44 -3.70 10.34 -9.14
C LEU A 44 -4.13 10.71 -10.57
N PHE A 45 -3.24 10.48 -11.54
CA PHE A 45 -3.47 10.83 -12.95
C PHE A 45 -4.15 9.72 -13.73
N VAL A 46 -3.92 8.47 -13.33
CA VAL A 46 -4.30 7.29 -14.10
C VAL A 46 -5.61 6.67 -13.62
N LYS A 47 -6.06 6.93 -12.37
CA LYS A 47 -7.29 6.39 -11.78
C LYS A 47 -8.50 6.44 -12.72
N GLU A 48 -8.75 7.60 -13.34
CA GLU A 48 -9.92 7.78 -14.21
C GLU A 48 -9.87 6.95 -15.50
N ARG A 49 -8.66 6.71 -16.03
CA ARG A 49 -8.45 5.88 -17.23
C ARG A 49 -8.42 4.39 -16.90
N ALA A 50 -7.73 4.00 -15.83
CA ALA A 50 -7.57 2.61 -15.41
C ALA A 50 -8.91 1.93 -15.07
N GLY A 51 -9.80 2.62 -14.36
CA GLY A 51 -11.11 2.07 -14.00
C GLY A 51 -12.03 1.79 -15.19
N ARG A 52 -11.79 2.45 -16.33
CA ARG A 52 -12.56 2.25 -17.58
C ARG A 52 -11.94 1.22 -18.52
N LEU A 53 -10.60 1.11 -18.54
CA LEU A 53 -9.87 0.28 -19.50
C LEU A 53 -9.62 -1.15 -19.00
N VAL A 54 -9.46 -1.34 -17.70
CA VAL A 54 -9.06 -2.63 -17.12
C VAL A 54 -10.27 -3.31 -16.48
N SER A 55 -10.47 -4.59 -16.77
CA SER A 55 -11.59 -5.35 -16.18
C SER A 55 -11.32 -5.67 -14.70
N PRO A 56 -12.36 -5.80 -13.85
CA PRO A 56 -12.20 -6.18 -12.44
C PRO A 56 -11.44 -7.51 -12.26
N ASN A 57 -11.58 -8.44 -13.20
CA ASN A 57 -10.93 -9.74 -13.14
C ASN A 57 -9.41 -9.64 -13.23
N VAL A 58 -8.88 -8.66 -13.99
CA VAL A 58 -7.43 -8.43 -14.09
C VAL A 58 -6.87 -7.95 -12.74
N TRP A 59 -7.55 -7.01 -12.08
CA TRP A 59 -7.14 -6.52 -10.76
C TRP A 59 -7.18 -7.63 -9.70
N ASN A 60 -8.21 -8.47 -9.72
CA ASN A 60 -8.32 -9.62 -8.83
C ASN A 60 -7.21 -10.65 -9.10
N ALA A 61 -6.92 -10.95 -10.37
CA ALA A 61 -5.84 -11.86 -10.74
C ALA A 61 -4.48 -11.33 -10.27
N LEU A 62 -4.22 -10.02 -10.44
CA LEU A 62 -3.01 -9.38 -9.92
C LEU A 62 -2.92 -9.47 -8.40
N ALA A 63 -4.03 -9.26 -7.68
CA ALA A 63 -4.04 -9.42 -6.22
C ALA A 63 -3.70 -10.85 -5.78
N VAL A 64 -4.21 -11.87 -6.48
CA VAL A 64 -3.86 -13.28 -6.22
C VAL A 64 -2.38 -13.53 -6.51
N VAL A 65 -1.86 -13.03 -7.63
CA VAL A 65 -0.43 -13.17 -7.97
C VAL A 65 0.45 -12.50 -6.91
N LEU A 66 0.09 -11.30 -6.45
CA LEU A 66 0.79 -10.61 -5.36
C LEU A 66 0.77 -11.39 -4.06
N PHE A 67 -0.35 -12.02 -3.73
CA PHE A 67 -0.46 -12.86 -2.55
C PHE A 67 0.44 -14.11 -2.64
N LEU A 68 0.49 -14.75 -3.80
CA LEU A 68 1.43 -15.86 -4.03
C LEU A 68 2.89 -15.40 -3.95
N ALA A 69 3.21 -14.24 -4.53
CA ALA A 69 4.55 -13.66 -4.44
C ALA A 69 4.95 -13.36 -2.98
N PHE A 70 4.00 -12.88 -2.16
CA PHE A 70 4.21 -12.70 -0.73
C PHE A 70 4.54 -14.00 -0.01
N LEU A 71 3.80 -15.09 -0.28
CA LEU A 71 4.09 -16.39 0.33
C LEU A 71 5.48 -16.89 -0.05
N VAL A 72 5.89 -16.68 -1.30
CA VAL A 72 7.24 -17.01 -1.77
C VAL A 72 8.30 -16.15 -1.07
N ASP A 73 8.10 -14.83 -0.97
CA ASP A 73 9.03 -13.92 -0.27
C ASP A 73 9.20 -14.31 1.21
N TYR A 74 8.07 -14.58 1.89
CA TYR A 74 8.06 -14.98 3.28
C TYR A 74 8.79 -16.31 3.52
N LEU A 75 8.48 -17.34 2.73
CA LEU A 75 8.98 -18.70 2.96
C LEU A 75 10.43 -18.91 2.48
N LEU A 76 10.89 -18.16 1.48
CA LEU A 76 12.15 -18.47 0.78
C LEU A 76 13.20 -17.37 0.81
N LEU A 77 12.81 -16.09 0.94
CA LEU A 77 13.74 -14.97 0.79
C LEU A 77 13.98 -14.27 2.12
N SER A 78 12.92 -13.76 2.73
CA SER A 78 13.03 -12.78 3.81
C SER A 78 12.99 -13.42 5.19
N SER A 79 12.26 -14.53 5.36
CA SER A 79 11.98 -15.19 6.66
C SER A 79 11.35 -14.29 7.74
N SER A 80 11.17 -12.99 7.48
CA SER A 80 10.46 -12.01 8.30
C SER A 80 9.03 -11.90 7.78
N LEU A 81 8.07 -12.30 8.61
CA LEU A 81 6.65 -12.13 8.31
C LEU A 81 6.30 -10.64 8.17
N VAL A 82 6.85 -9.80 9.05
CA VAL A 82 6.53 -8.37 9.13
C VAL A 82 7.06 -7.63 7.90
N GLY A 83 8.32 -7.83 7.53
CA GLY A 83 8.91 -7.20 6.35
C GLY A 83 8.24 -7.65 5.04
N SER A 84 7.97 -8.95 4.90
CA SER A 84 7.28 -9.50 3.72
C SER A 84 5.84 -8.96 3.63
N ALA A 85 5.13 -8.90 4.77
CA ALA A 85 3.78 -8.36 4.84
C ALA A 85 3.75 -6.86 4.51
N ALA A 86 4.73 -6.07 4.98
CA ALA A 86 4.85 -4.66 4.65
C ALA A 86 5.02 -4.43 3.14
N ARG A 87 5.88 -5.21 2.46
CA ARG A 87 6.02 -5.16 0.99
C ARG A 87 4.72 -5.54 0.29
N PHE A 88 4.10 -6.64 0.72
CA PHE A 88 2.83 -7.08 0.15
C PHE A 88 1.73 -6.04 0.28
N LEU A 89 1.51 -5.51 1.49
CA LEU A 89 0.46 -4.55 1.78
C LEU A 89 0.67 -3.26 1.01
N SER A 90 1.90 -2.76 0.91
CA SER A 90 2.21 -1.54 0.14
C SER A 90 1.91 -1.67 -1.35
N ILE A 91 2.26 -2.81 -1.98
CA ILE A 91 1.91 -3.04 -3.38
C ILE A 91 0.40 -3.20 -3.52
N LEU A 92 -0.25 -3.91 -2.60
CA LEU A 92 -1.71 -4.10 -2.63
C LEU A 92 -2.46 -2.78 -2.46
N CYS A 93 -1.96 -1.89 -1.59
CA CYS A 93 -2.47 -0.54 -1.37
C CYS A 93 -2.44 0.27 -2.67
N VAL A 94 -1.27 0.32 -3.31
CA VAL A 94 -1.09 0.97 -4.61
C VAL A 94 -2.02 0.38 -5.64
N LEU A 95 -2.04 -0.95 -5.78
CA LEU A 95 -2.89 -1.63 -6.76
C LEU A 95 -4.37 -1.27 -6.54
N LYS A 96 -4.80 -1.19 -5.28
CA LYS A 96 -6.19 -0.86 -4.96
C LYS A 96 -6.55 0.60 -5.24
N LEU A 97 -5.59 1.54 -5.15
CA LEU A 97 -5.80 2.93 -5.59
C LEU A 97 -6.18 3.04 -7.07
N TYR A 98 -5.63 2.18 -7.93
CA TYR A 98 -5.97 2.13 -9.35
C TYR A 98 -7.37 1.54 -9.64
N ASP A 99 -7.91 0.72 -8.73
CA ASP A 99 -9.19 0.01 -8.87
C ASP A 99 -10.25 0.49 -7.85
N LEU A 100 -10.30 1.78 -7.56
CA LEU A 100 -11.34 2.38 -6.72
C LEU A 100 -12.66 2.50 -7.48
N ARG A 101 -13.57 1.54 -7.30
CA ARG A 101 -14.90 1.52 -7.98
C ARG A 101 -16.08 1.68 -7.04
N THR A 102 -16.01 1.05 -5.88
CA THR A 102 -17.15 0.88 -4.95
C THR A 102 -16.80 1.42 -3.57
N THR A 103 -17.80 1.78 -2.77
CA THR A 103 -17.60 2.26 -1.39
C THR A 103 -16.84 1.26 -0.51
N ARG A 104 -16.96 -0.05 -0.79
CA ARG A 104 -16.22 -1.10 -0.07
C ARG A 104 -14.72 -1.02 -0.32
N ASP A 105 -14.29 -0.56 -1.49
CA ASP A 105 -12.87 -0.43 -1.84
C ASP A 105 -12.16 0.60 -0.97
N TYR A 106 -12.88 1.65 -0.56
CA TYR A 106 -12.38 2.66 0.37
C TYR A 106 -12.10 2.04 1.75
N LEU A 107 -13.04 1.23 2.27
CA LEU A 107 -12.86 0.51 3.54
C LEU A 107 -11.66 -0.44 3.49
N ILE A 108 -11.48 -1.15 2.36
CA ILE A 108 -10.34 -2.04 2.16
C ILE A 108 -9.02 -1.27 2.24
N LEU A 109 -8.92 -0.09 1.61
CA LEU A 109 -7.72 0.76 1.73
C LEU A 109 -7.44 1.20 3.17
N TYR A 110 -8.48 1.59 3.93
CA TYR A 110 -8.29 1.92 5.35
C TYR A 110 -7.75 0.74 6.14
N ILE A 111 -8.25 -0.48 5.88
CA ILE A 111 -7.77 -1.70 6.53
C ILE A 111 -6.32 -1.99 6.13
N ILE A 112 -5.97 -1.86 4.85
CA ILE A 112 -4.59 -2.06 4.38
C ILE A 112 -3.65 -1.07 5.07
N VAL A 113 -3.97 0.22 5.07
CA VAL A 113 -3.14 1.25 5.72
C VAL A 113 -3.04 1.02 7.22
N PHE A 114 -4.12 0.60 7.89
CA PHE A 114 -4.07 0.21 9.29
C PHE A 114 -3.05 -0.92 9.54
N PHE A 115 -3.01 -1.94 8.67
CA PHE A 115 -2.02 -3.01 8.78
C PHE A 115 -0.61 -2.57 8.42
N GLU A 116 -0.43 -1.62 7.50
CA GLU A 116 0.88 -1.01 7.23
C GLU A 116 1.42 -0.27 8.47
N LEU A 117 0.55 0.48 9.15
CA LEU A 117 0.88 1.15 10.41
C LEU A 117 1.21 0.14 11.51
N LEU A 118 0.43 -0.94 11.61
CA LEU A 118 0.68 -2.01 12.57
C LEU A 118 2.03 -2.70 12.28
N ALA A 119 2.33 -2.98 11.02
CA ALA A 119 3.59 -3.57 10.60
C ALA A 119 4.77 -2.64 10.91
N ALA A 120 4.63 -1.34 10.63
CA ALA A 120 5.63 -0.35 10.99
C ALA A 120 5.88 -0.30 12.50
N SER A 121 4.80 -0.22 13.29
CA SER A 121 4.88 -0.22 14.75
C SER A 121 5.49 -1.50 15.33
N ALA A 122 5.22 -2.66 14.71
CA ALA A 122 5.77 -3.94 15.15
C ALA A 122 7.25 -4.10 14.74
N SER A 123 7.67 -3.45 13.66
CA SER A 123 9.04 -3.54 13.12
C SER A 123 10.00 -2.53 13.73
N THR A 124 9.51 -1.43 14.32
CA THR A 124 10.36 -0.38 14.90
C THR A 124 11.06 -0.84 16.17
N THR A 125 12.34 -1.21 16.04
CA THR A 125 13.33 -1.24 17.13
C THR A 125 14.17 0.05 17.20
N SER A 126 13.97 0.97 16.26
CA SER A 126 14.72 2.22 16.10
C SER A 126 14.10 3.39 16.91
N PRO A 127 14.88 4.10 17.77
CA PRO A 127 14.43 5.26 18.55
C PRO A 127 13.87 6.42 17.71
N ALA A 128 14.20 6.48 16.42
CA ALA A 128 13.75 7.50 15.49
C ALA A 128 12.21 7.56 15.36
N PHE A 129 11.50 6.46 15.64
CA PHE A 129 10.03 6.44 15.68
C PHE A 129 9.43 7.41 16.71
N PHE A 130 10.16 7.69 17.81
CA PHE A 130 9.72 8.64 18.84
C PHE A 130 10.14 10.09 18.54
N GLY A 131 10.78 10.36 17.40
CA GLY A 131 11.36 11.68 17.11
C GLY A 131 12.55 12.04 17.99
N VAL A 132 13.14 11.05 18.67
CA VAL A 132 14.36 11.19 19.46
C VAL A 132 15.50 10.69 18.60
N ILE A 133 16.29 11.63 18.08
CA ILE A 133 17.58 11.38 17.43
C ILE A 133 18.64 11.22 18.51
#